data_AF-A0A3P1AYN7-F1
#
_entry.id   AF-A0A3P1AYN7-F1
#
_cell.length_a   1.000
_cell.length_b   1.000
_cell.length_c   1.000
_cell.angle_alpha   90.00
_cell.angle_beta   90.00
_cell.angle_gamma   90.00
#
_symmetry.space_group_name_H-M   'P 1'
#
loop_
_entity.id
_entity.type
_entity.pdbx_description
1 polymer ?
#
loop_
_entity_poly.entity_id
_entity_poly.type
_entity_poly.pdbx_seq_one_letter_code
_entity_poly.pdbx_strand_id
1 'polypeptide(L)'
;MKPLFPLKNWAINNLIEFKEGKSIYEFTSYFSRKETDDLYGWEKENLEFQINHILNLFKNLKEETNQIIHTSNQLTITTFFEELKDNISENSLSEVNKDEIIETVKQWNAIKYKEFLKEVNKKETEYFEKPERTKYSHLEKYNETAYSFLTMQLETYTKENKNFYCVETKPELIDSKYLDKYFDILERLTIEFNDSISKELKLYEQGKLLSNSKKESLYDNVLNKLKNNKMVVGILIGILIYGGISSIIKNTKENYDNLYGKDGMIKKENNNSSNKHLTRPTPMINKKTKSDAVKQIDSLKNNK
;
A
#
# COMPACT_ATOMS: atom_id res chain seq x y z
N MET A 1 -16.05 5.45 16.46
CA MET A 1 -14.79 5.15 15.74
C MET A 1 -15.09 4.01 14.79
N LYS A 2 -14.77 4.13 13.50
CA LYS A 2 -15.00 3.06 12.51
C LYS A 2 -13.96 1.94 12.75
N PRO A 3 -14.36 0.66 12.82
CA PRO A 3 -13.39 -0.44 12.95
C PRO A 3 -12.46 -0.49 11.73
N LEU A 4 -11.24 -0.97 11.93
CA LEU A 4 -10.21 -1.03 10.90
C LEU A 4 -9.70 -2.47 10.78
N PHE A 5 -9.57 -2.97 9.55
CA PHE A 5 -9.28 -4.38 9.24
C PHE A 5 -7.98 -4.46 8.44
N PRO A 6 -6.82 -4.33 9.11
CA PRO A 6 -5.53 -4.18 8.44
C PRO A 6 -5.18 -5.38 7.56
N LEU A 7 -5.43 -6.62 8.00
CA LEU A 7 -5.01 -7.81 7.25
C LEU A 7 -5.88 -8.00 6.00
N LYS A 8 -7.19 -7.77 6.11
CA LYS A 8 -8.11 -7.68 4.97
C LYS A 8 -7.66 -6.64 3.96
N ASN A 9 -7.38 -5.42 4.43
CA ASN A 9 -6.99 -4.32 3.54
C ASN A 9 -5.67 -4.62 2.82
N TRP A 10 -4.68 -5.21 3.50
CA TRP A 10 -3.42 -5.58 2.87
C TRP A 10 -3.58 -6.67 1.82
N ALA A 11 -4.31 -7.73 2.13
CA ALA A 11 -4.57 -8.82 1.18
C ALA A 11 -5.26 -8.32 -0.08
N ILE A 12 -6.30 -7.49 0.07
CA ILE A 12 -7.07 -6.92 -1.03
C ILE A 12 -6.21 -5.99 -1.87
N ASN A 13 -5.51 -5.03 -1.25
CA ASN A 13 -4.71 -4.05 -1.98
C ASN A 13 -3.58 -4.73 -2.76
N ASN A 14 -2.92 -5.74 -2.19
CA ASN A 14 -1.87 -6.47 -2.89
C ASN A 14 -2.43 -7.25 -4.09
N LEU A 15 -3.63 -7.83 -4.00
CA LEU A 15 -4.25 -8.51 -5.15
C LEU A 15 -4.66 -7.50 -6.23
N ILE A 16 -5.12 -6.31 -5.85
CA ILE A 16 -5.42 -5.21 -6.79
C ILE A 16 -4.13 -4.75 -7.49
N GLU A 17 -3.09 -4.43 -6.73
CA GLU A 17 -1.78 -4.03 -7.25
C GLU A 17 -1.21 -5.10 -8.19
N PHE A 18 -1.41 -6.39 -7.87
CA PHE A 18 -0.95 -7.47 -8.71
C PHE A 18 -1.57 -7.46 -10.11
N LYS A 19 -2.79 -6.92 -10.27
CA LYS A 19 -3.50 -6.74 -11.56
C LYS A 19 -3.07 -5.48 -12.31
N GLU A 20 -2.23 -4.63 -11.74
CA GLU A 20 -1.79 -3.39 -12.38
C GLU A 20 -0.66 -3.59 -13.39
N GLY A 21 -0.53 -2.64 -14.33
CA GLY A 21 0.43 -2.71 -15.45
C GLY A 21 1.88 -2.93 -15.02
N LYS A 22 2.30 -2.40 -13.86
CA LYS A 22 3.66 -2.58 -13.35
C LYS A 22 3.96 -4.04 -13.00
N SER A 23 3.08 -4.67 -12.23
CA SER A 23 3.23 -6.09 -11.87
C SER A 23 3.14 -6.98 -13.11
N ILE A 24 2.21 -6.71 -14.03
CA ILE A 24 2.12 -7.44 -15.30
C ILE A 24 3.45 -7.33 -16.08
N TYR A 25 4.03 -6.13 -16.15
CA TYR A 25 5.33 -5.91 -16.80
C TYR A 25 6.47 -6.68 -16.14
N GLU A 26 6.59 -6.65 -14.81
CA GLU A 26 7.67 -7.37 -14.09
C GLU A 26 7.61 -8.87 -14.37
N PHE A 27 6.42 -9.48 -14.29
CA PHE A 27 6.24 -10.92 -14.53
C PHE A 27 6.45 -11.30 -16.00
N THR A 28 5.91 -10.53 -16.95
CA THR A 28 6.08 -10.83 -18.39
C THR A 28 7.52 -10.61 -18.84
N SER A 29 8.21 -9.61 -18.29
CA SER A 29 9.63 -9.35 -18.56
C SER A 29 10.50 -10.52 -18.14
N TYR A 30 10.26 -11.08 -16.95
CA TYR A 30 10.96 -12.28 -16.49
C TYR A 30 10.83 -13.45 -17.46
N PHE A 31 9.62 -13.73 -17.95
CA PHE A 31 9.41 -14.81 -18.91
C PHE A 31 10.07 -14.59 -20.28
N SER A 32 10.43 -13.35 -20.60
CA SER A 32 11.11 -12.99 -21.84
C SER A 32 12.63 -13.17 -21.78
N ARG A 33 13.21 -13.26 -20.58
CA ARG A 33 14.65 -13.38 -20.39
C ARG A 33 15.15 -14.80 -20.61
N LYS A 34 16.43 -14.91 -20.96
CA LYS A 34 17.14 -16.20 -21.06
C LYS A 34 17.75 -16.53 -19.70
N GLU A 35 17.83 -17.82 -19.38
CA GLU A 35 18.44 -18.30 -18.12
C GLU A 35 19.92 -17.92 -17.97
N THR A 36 20.58 -17.56 -19.07
CA THR A 36 21.98 -17.12 -19.11
C THR A 36 22.20 -15.65 -18.76
N ASP A 37 21.13 -14.91 -18.42
CA ASP A 37 21.21 -13.51 -17.97
C ASP A 37 21.57 -13.48 -16.48
N ASP A 38 22.60 -12.73 -16.09
CA ASP A 38 23.06 -12.62 -14.70
C ASP A 38 21.96 -12.15 -13.73
N LEU A 39 20.95 -11.45 -14.24
CA LEU A 39 19.80 -10.96 -13.48
C LEU A 39 18.69 -12.02 -13.30
N TYR A 40 18.74 -13.13 -14.03
CA TYR A 40 17.67 -14.14 -14.05
C TYR A 40 17.41 -14.77 -12.67
N GLY A 41 18.48 -15.05 -11.91
CA GLY A 41 18.36 -15.68 -10.59
C GLY A 41 17.65 -14.80 -9.57
N TRP A 42 18.07 -13.53 -9.46
CA TRP A 42 17.49 -12.58 -8.52
C TRP A 42 16.04 -12.22 -8.85
N GLU A 43 15.72 -12.01 -10.14
CA GLU A 43 14.35 -11.71 -10.54
C GLU A 43 13.41 -12.88 -10.28
N LYS A 44 13.85 -14.12 -10.53
CA LYS A 44 13.08 -15.33 -10.20
C LYS A 44 12.76 -15.40 -8.70
N GLU A 45 13.77 -15.24 -7.85
CA GLU A 45 13.58 -15.23 -6.39
C GLU A 45 12.63 -14.12 -5.94
N ASN A 46 12.74 -12.94 -6.55
CA ASN A 46 11.85 -11.81 -6.25
C ASN A 46 10.39 -12.11 -6.66
N LEU A 47 10.15 -12.69 -7.83
CA LEU A 47 8.79 -13.05 -8.26
C LEU A 47 8.18 -14.16 -7.40
N GLU A 48 8.96 -15.18 -7.06
CA GLU A 48 8.55 -16.24 -6.13
C GLU A 48 8.24 -15.66 -4.75
N PHE A 49 9.04 -14.71 -4.27
CA PHE A 49 8.79 -13.99 -3.03
C PHE A 49 7.47 -13.21 -3.10
N GLN A 50 7.19 -12.48 -4.18
CA GLN A 50 5.94 -11.73 -4.34
C GLN A 50 4.71 -12.65 -4.30
N ILE A 51 4.73 -13.77 -5.03
CA ILE A 51 3.64 -14.76 -5.01
C ILE A 51 3.46 -15.31 -3.58
N ASN A 52 4.54 -15.74 -2.93
CA ASN A 52 4.48 -16.29 -1.58
C ASN A 52 4.00 -15.25 -0.55
N HIS A 53 4.37 -13.99 -0.73
CA HIS A 53 3.90 -12.89 0.10
C HIS A 53 2.38 -12.74 0.02
N ILE A 54 1.82 -12.69 -1.19
CA ILE A 54 0.37 -12.58 -1.40
C ILE A 54 -0.37 -13.77 -0.78
N LEU A 55 0.12 -14.99 -1.00
CA LEU A 55 -0.48 -16.20 -0.40
C LEU A 55 -0.47 -16.15 1.14
N ASN A 56 0.59 -15.61 1.74
CA ASN A 56 0.64 -15.42 3.19
C ASN A 56 -0.34 -14.34 3.67
N LEU A 57 -0.55 -13.28 2.90
CA LEU A 57 -1.58 -12.28 3.20
C LEU A 57 -2.99 -12.90 3.19
N PHE A 58 -3.29 -13.83 2.29
CA PHE A 58 -4.58 -14.53 2.27
C PHE A 58 -4.80 -15.40 3.52
N LYS A 59 -3.74 -16.06 4.01
CA LYS A 59 -3.80 -16.78 5.30
C LYS A 59 -4.09 -15.82 6.45
N ASN A 60 -3.43 -14.68 6.49
CA ASN A 60 -3.64 -13.66 7.53
C ASN A 60 -5.06 -13.05 7.47
N LEU A 61 -5.58 -12.80 6.26
CA LEU A 61 -6.98 -12.38 6.06
C LEU A 61 -7.96 -13.41 6.63
N LYS A 62 -7.71 -14.70 6.39
CA LYS A 62 -8.54 -15.78 6.94
C LYS A 62 -8.49 -15.82 8.48
N GLU A 63 -7.32 -15.61 9.06
CA GLU A 63 -7.17 -15.50 10.52
C GLU A 63 -7.92 -14.30 11.09
N GLU A 64 -7.81 -13.12 10.49
CA GLU A 64 -8.55 -11.92 10.89
C GLU A 64 -10.06 -12.15 10.79
N THR A 65 -10.52 -12.78 9.70
CA THR A 65 -11.93 -13.14 9.49
C THR A 65 -12.43 -14.02 10.63
N ASN A 66 -11.68 -15.07 10.98
CA ASN A 66 -12.02 -15.96 12.09
C ASN A 66 -12.06 -15.23 13.43
N GLN A 67 -11.08 -14.36 13.69
CA GLN A 67 -11.06 -13.56 14.93
C GLN A 67 -12.29 -12.65 15.02
N ILE A 68 -12.67 -11.98 13.93
CA ILE A 68 -13.83 -11.09 13.87
C ILE A 68 -15.12 -11.87 14.17
N ILE A 69 -15.31 -13.02 13.53
CA ILE A 69 -16.50 -13.86 13.73
C ILE A 69 -16.64 -14.29 15.20
N HIS A 70 -15.54 -14.70 15.83
CA HIS A 70 -15.60 -15.32 17.16
C HIS A 70 -15.53 -14.35 18.33
N THR A 71 -14.95 -13.16 18.14
CA THR A 71 -14.65 -12.24 19.26
C THR A 71 -15.38 -10.92 19.18
N SER A 72 -15.96 -10.56 18.03
CA SER A 72 -16.55 -9.24 17.83
C SER A 72 -18.07 -9.21 17.99
N ASN A 73 -18.59 -8.00 18.18
CA ASN A 73 -20.03 -7.75 18.17
C ASN A 73 -20.59 -7.75 16.74
N GLN A 74 -21.92 -7.81 16.62
CA GLN A 74 -22.60 -7.87 15.32
C GLN A 74 -22.30 -6.68 14.41
N LEU A 75 -22.12 -5.48 14.96
CA LEU A 75 -21.82 -4.28 14.18
C LEU A 75 -20.47 -4.43 13.47
N THR A 76 -19.43 -4.88 14.18
CA THR A 76 -18.11 -5.13 13.60
C THR A 76 -18.15 -6.23 12.54
N ILE A 77 -18.82 -7.35 12.81
CA ILE A 77 -18.99 -8.45 11.85
C ILE A 77 -19.65 -7.94 10.57
N THR A 78 -20.76 -7.19 10.72
CA THR A 78 -21.49 -6.60 9.58
C THR A 78 -20.60 -5.63 8.80
N THR A 79 -19.86 -4.77 9.51
CA THR A 79 -18.98 -3.79 8.86
C THR A 79 -17.87 -4.48 8.08
N PHE A 80 -17.27 -5.53 8.64
CA PHE A 80 -16.23 -6.31 7.99
C PHE A 80 -16.70 -6.94 6.67
N PHE A 81 -17.81 -7.68 6.73
CA PHE A 81 -18.29 -8.43 5.57
C PHE A 81 -18.91 -7.55 4.49
N GLU A 82 -19.61 -6.48 4.85
CA GLU A 82 -20.08 -5.53 3.84
C GLU A 82 -18.90 -4.84 3.14
N GLU A 83 -17.89 -4.36 3.89
CA GLU A 83 -16.69 -3.81 3.24
C GLU A 83 -15.93 -4.83 2.40
N LEU A 84 -15.90 -6.10 2.81
CA LEU A 84 -15.27 -7.17 2.03
C LEU A 84 -16.01 -7.40 0.72
N LYS A 85 -17.35 -7.46 0.76
CA LYS A 85 -18.21 -7.60 -0.44
C LYS A 85 -18.03 -6.44 -1.39
N ASP A 86 -18.10 -5.21 -0.86
CA ASP A 86 -17.93 -3.99 -1.64
C ASP A 86 -16.58 -4.03 -2.37
N ASN A 87 -15.48 -4.27 -1.64
CA ASN A 87 -14.14 -4.37 -2.23
C ASN A 87 -14.02 -5.46 -3.30
N ILE A 88 -14.63 -6.64 -3.10
CA ILE A 88 -14.61 -7.72 -4.09
C ILE A 88 -15.34 -7.31 -5.36
N SER A 89 -16.51 -6.69 -5.21
CA SER A 89 -17.36 -6.29 -6.32
C SER A 89 -16.79 -5.10 -7.11
N GLU A 90 -16.28 -4.08 -6.41
CA GLU A 90 -15.74 -2.86 -7.02
C GLU A 90 -14.45 -3.11 -7.80
N ASN A 91 -13.66 -4.11 -7.38
CA ASN A 91 -12.35 -4.41 -7.97
C ASN A 91 -12.31 -5.76 -8.71
N SER A 92 -13.48 -6.34 -8.99
CA SER A 92 -13.63 -7.62 -9.72
C SER A 92 -12.71 -8.72 -9.17
N LEU A 93 -12.60 -8.89 -7.85
CA LEU A 93 -11.60 -9.77 -7.24
C LEU A 93 -11.96 -11.25 -7.26
N SER A 94 -13.23 -11.57 -7.52
CA SER A 94 -13.74 -12.94 -7.55
C SER A 94 -13.29 -13.74 -8.76
N GLU A 95 -12.96 -13.07 -9.86
CA GLU A 95 -12.60 -13.71 -11.12
C GLU A 95 -11.53 -12.92 -11.89
N VAL A 96 -10.87 -13.60 -12.83
CA VAL A 96 -9.89 -12.97 -13.70
C VAL A 96 -10.56 -12.54 -15.00
N ASN A 97 -10.82 -11.24 -15.14
CA ASN A 97 -11.29 -10.67 -16.39
C ASN A 97 -10.11 -10.39 -17.34
N LYS A 98 -9.85 -11.33 -18.26
CA LYS A 98 -8.72 -11.21 -19.21
C LYS A 98 -8.82 -9.99 -20.12
N ASP A 99 -10.03 -9.59 -20.51
CA ASP A 99 -10.24 -8.43 -21.38
C ASP A 99 -9.87 -7.12 -20.68
N GLU A 100 -10.23 -6.99 -19.40
CA GLU A 100 -9.86 -5.85 -18.56
C GLU A 100 -8.33 -5.75 -18.40
N ILE A 101 -7.67 -6.89 -18.14
CA ILE A 101 -6.20 -6.92 -18.04
C ILE A 101 -5.54 -6.57 -19.38
N ILE A 102 -6.06 -7.06 -20.51
CA ILE A 102 -5.57 -6.69 -21.84
C ILE A 102 -5.69 -5.18 -22.07
N GLU A 103 -6.77 -4.56 -21.63
CA GLU A 103 -6.93 -3.10 -21.72
C GLU A 103 -5.92 -2.36 -20.84
N THR A 104 -5.71 -2.82 -19.60
CA THR A 104 -4.63 -2.32 -18.72
C THR A 104 -3.25 -2.41 -19.38
N VAL A 105 -2.96 -3.52 -20.06
CA VAL A 105 -1.71 -3.71 -20.81
C VAL A 105 -1.58 -2.70 -21.95
N LYS A 106 -2.64 -2.48 -22.74
CA LYS A 106 -2.63 -1.48 -23.82
C LYS A 106 -2.36 -0.08 -23.29
N GLN A 107 -3.02 0.30 -22.18
CA GLN A 107 -2.85 1.60 -21.55
C GLN A 107 -1.44 1.78 -21.01
N TRP A 108 -0.91 0.78 -20.31
CA TRP A 108 0.47 0.77 -19.83
C TRP A 108 1.46 0.96 -20.98
N ASN A 109 1.36 0.14 -22.03
CA ASN A 109 2.25 0.20 -23.18
C ASN A 109 2.18 1.55 -23.88
N ALA A 110 0.98 2.14 -24.03
CA ALA A 110 0.82 3.46 -24.62
C ALA A 110 1.49 4.56 -23.77
N ILE A 111 1.35 4.52 -22.45
CA ILE A 111 1.98 5.46 -21.52
C ILE A 111 3.50 5.30 -21.58
N LYS A 112 4.02 4.09 -21.42
CA LYS A 112 5.46 3.80 -21.41
C LYS A 112 6.14 4.10 -22.73
N TYR A 113 5.47 3.83 -23.85
CA TYR A 113 5.98 4.23 -25.16
C TYR A 113 6.08 5.75 -25.30
N LYS A 114 5.07 6.50 -24.84
CA LYS A 114 5.09 7.96 -24.87
C LYS A 114 6.16 8.55 -23.94
N GLU A 115 6.37 7.96 -22.76
CA GLU A 115 7.47 8.33 -21.86
C GLU A 115 8.82 8.11 -22.53
N PHE A 116 9.02 6.92 -23.12
CA PHE A 116 10.23 6.60 -23.86
C PHE A 116 10.52 7.58 -24.99
N LEU A 117 9.52 7.93 -25.82
CA LEU A 117 9.70 8.90 -26.90
C LEU A 117 10.10 10.30 -26.38
N LYS A 118 9.56 10.73 -25.23
CA LYS A 118 9.98 12.00 -24.62
C LYS A 118 11.43 11.95 -24.15
N GLU A 119 11.86 10.82 -23.59
CA GLU A 119 13.26 10.64 -23.18
C GLU A 119 14.20 10.59 -24.38
N VAL A 120 13.83 9.89 -25.45
CA VAL A 120 14.57 9.87 -26.72
C VAL A 120 14.76 11.30 -27.23
N ASN A 121 13.66 12.06 -27.38
CA ASN A 121 13.73 13.45 -27.85
C ASN A 121 14.60 14.32 -26.94
N LYS A 122 14.48 14.17 -25.62
CA LYS A 122 15.31 14.92 -24.67
C LYS A 122 16.80 14.59 -24.85
N LYS A 123 17.13 13.29 -24.93
CA LYS A 123 18.52 12.84 -25.13
C LYS A 123 19.07 13.30 -26.48
N GLU A 124 18.26 13.26 -27.52
CA GLU A 124 18.60 13.75 -28.86
C GLU A 124 18.89 15.25 -28.86
N THR A 125 18.00 16.06 -28.27
CA THR A 125 18.21 17.50 -28.10
C THR A 125 19.50 17.79 -27.33
N GLU A 126 19.71 17.13 -26.19
CA GLU A 126 20.93 17.29 -25.41
C GLU A 126 22.21 16.93 -26.19
N TYR A 127 22.14 15.90 -27.02
CA TYR A 127 23.25 15.44 -27.85
C TYR A 127 23.63 16.47 -28.93
N PHE A 128 22.65 17.05 -29.62
CA PHE A 128 22.92 17.99 -30.73
C PHE A 128 23.23 19.42 -30.27
N GLU A 129 22.69 19.85 -29.12
CA GLU A 129 22.89 21.21 -28.58
C GLU A 129 24.19 21.40 -27.79
N LYS A 130 24.72 20.35 -27.15
CA LYS A 130 25.93 20.48 -26.32
C LYS A 130 27.21 20.31 -27.14
N PRO A 131 28.26 21.13 -26.88
CA PRO A 131 29.55 21.03 -27.57
C PRO A 131 30.31 19.73 -27.21
N GLU A 132 30.06 19.15 -26.03
CA GLU A 132 30.71 17.91 -25.56
C GLU A 132 29.98 16.64 -26.03
N ARG A 133 29.92 16.45 -27.35
CA ARG A 133 29.29 15.28 -27.98
C ARG A 133 29.95 13.95 -27.60
N THR A 134 31.21 13.99 -27.17
CA THR A 134 32.08 12.84 -26.82
C THR A 134 31.63 12.03 -25.60
N LYS A 135 30.62 12.48 -24.83
CA LYS A 135 30.10 11.77 -23.65
C LYS A 135 28.99 10.75 -23.96
N TYR A 136 28.56 10.64 -25.21
CA TYR A 136 27.38 9.88 -25.61
C TYR A 136 27.74 8.74 -26.59
N SER A 137 27.00 7.64 -26.58
CA SER A 137 27.23 6.50 -27.50
C SER A 137 27.05 6.91 -28.96
N HIS A 138 28.06 6.64 -29.79
CA HIS A 138 28.10 6.93 -31.22
C HIS A 138 28.10 5.63 -32.04
N LEU A 139 27.33 5.60 -33.13
CA LEU A 139 27.04 4.36 -33.86
C LEU A 139 28.14 3.91 -34.83
N GLU A 140 29.05 4.79 -35.25
CA GLU A 140 30.01 4.42 -36.30
C GLU A 140 31.42 4.88 -35.99
N LYS A 141 32.33 3.91 -35.89
CA LYS A 141 33.77 4.12 -36.06
C LYS A 141 34.12 3.67 -37.46
N TYR A 142 34.60 4.57 -38.30
CA TYR A 142 35.09 4.24 -39.63
C TYR A 142 36.59 4.49 -39.71
N ASN A 143 37.26 3.71 -40.55
CA ASN A 143 38.66 3.93 -40.84
C ASN A 143 38.75 4.84 -42.05
N GLU A 144 39.45 5.96 -41.90
CA GLU A 144 39.77 6.85 -43.00
C GLU A 144 41.26 6.79 -43.25
N THR A 145 41.65 6.56 -44.50
CA THR A 145 43.05 6.61 -44.91
C THR A 145 43.31 7.98 -45.52
N ALA A 146 44.19 8.76 -44.91
CA ALA A 146 44.60 10.05 -45.44
C ALA A 146 46.12 10.19 -45.46
N TYR A 147 46.62 11.06 -46.32
CA TYR A 147 48.05 11.31 -46.45
C TYR A 147 48.52 12.23 -45.33
N SER A 148 49.44 11.75 -44.50
CA SER A 148 50.04 12.52 -43.42
C SER A 148 51.20 13.34 -43.95
N PHE A 149 51.09 14.67 -43.86
CA PHE A 149 52.20 15.57 -44.25
C PHE A 149 53.42 15.44 -43.33
N LEU A 150 53.26 14.92 -42.10
CA LEU A 150 54.35 14.77 -41.14
C LEU A 150 55.21 13.53 -41.41
N THR A 151 54.58 12.42 -41.77
CA THR A 151 55.25 11.14 -42.02
C THR A 151 55.46 10.85 -43.52
N MET A 152 54.88 11.68 -44.38
CA MET A 152 54.85 11.53 -45.85
C MET A 152 54.33 10.15 -46.31
N GLN A 153 53.41 9.56 -45.54
CA GLN A 153 52.84 8.25 -45.81
C GLN A 153 51.31 8.27 -45.70
N LEU A 154 50.66 7.28 -46.32
CA LEU A 154 49.25 7.00 -46.12
C LEU A 154 49.07 6.36 -44.75
N GLU A 155 48.36 7.04 -43.87
CA GLU A 155 48.04 6.56 -42.54
C GLU A 155 46.53 6.31 -42.45
N THR A 156 46.15 5.26 -41.72
CA THR A 156 44.74 4.94 -41.47
C THR A 156 44.40 5.31 -40.04
N TYR A 157 43.35 6.11 -39.87
CA TYR A 157 42.88 6.57 -38.56
C TYR A 157 41.43 6.14 -38.35
N THR A 158 41.10 5.70 -37.14
CA THR A 158 39.71 5.47 -36.75
C THR A 158 39.07 6.82 -36.40
N LYS A 159 38.05 7.23 -37.15
CA LYS A 159 37.20 8.38 -36.83
C LYS A 159 35.85 7.92 -36.31
N GLU A 160 35.35 8.65 -35.32
CA GLU A 160 33.98 8.48 -34.80
C GLU A 160 33.02 9.41 -35.55
N ASN A 161 31.96 8.83 -36.10
CA ASN A 161 30.87 9.56 -36.73
C ASN A 161 29.92 10.11 -35.66
N LYS A 162 30.08 11.40 -35.36
CA LYS A 162 29.26 12.10 -34.36
C LYS A 162 27.91 12.58 -34.91
N ASN A 163 27.54 12.22 -36.14
CA ASN A 163 26.26 12.60 -36.73
C ASN A 163 25.13 11.60 -36.39
N PHE A 164 25.47 10.40 -35.87
CA PHE A 164 24.49 9.39 -35.48
C PHE A 164 24.52 9.14 -33.98
N TYR A 165 23.42 9.44 -33.30
CA TYR A 165 23.20 9.18 -31.88
C TYR A 165 22.43 7.88 -31.70
N CYS A 166 22.91 7.01 -30.79
CA CYS A 166 22.25 5.74 -30.49
C CYS A 166 21.55 5.82 -29.13
N VAL A 167 20.26 5.47 -29.10
CA VAL A 167 19.54 5.19 -27.85
C VAL A 167 19.54 3.69 -27.61
N GLU A 168 20.42 3.23 -26.73
CA GLU A 168 20.55 1.81 -26.39
C GLU A 168 19.41 1.30 -25.49
N THR A 169 18.77 2.20 -24.74
CA THR A 169 17.65 1.86 -23.85
C THR A 169 16.43 1.43 -24.67
N LYS A 170 15.82 0.31 -24.30
CA LYS A 170 14.55 -0.17 -24.86
C LYS A 170 13.37 0.32 -24.02
N PRO A 171 12.18 0.51 -24.61
CA PRO A 171 11.00 0.87 -23.85
C PRO A 171 10.53 -0.29 -22.97
N GLU A 172 10.06 0.03 -21.77
CA GLU A 172 9.50 -0.92 -20.78
C GLU A 172 8.07 -1.35 -21.18
N LEU A 173 7.97 -2.10 -22.28
CA LEU A 173 6.69 -2.58 -22.81
C LEU A 173 6.41 -4.01 -22.35
N ILE A 174 5.16 -4.27 -22.03
CA ILE A 174 4.64 -5.61 -21.75
C ILE A 174 4.55 -6.38 -23.07
N ASP A 175 5.24 -7.52 -23.14
CA ASP A 175 5.16 -8.44 -24.26
C ASP A 175 3.95 -9.37 -24.13
N SER A 176 2.97 -9.16 -25.02
CA SER A 176 1.73 -9.93 -25.07
C SER A 176 1.93 -11.44 -25.18
N LYS A 177 3.06 -11.91 -25.71
CA LYS A 177 3.37 -13.34 -25.85
C LYS A 177 3.43 -14.07 -24.50
N TYR A 178 3.74 -13.36 -23.41
CA TYR A 178 3.88 -13.96 -22.08
C TYR A 178 2.67 -13.74 -21.18
N LEU A 179 1.61 -13.11 -21.68
CA LEU A 179 0.41 -12.84 -20.88
C LEU A 179 -0.30 -14.10 -20.42
N ASP A 180 -0.33 -15.18 -21.22
CA ASP A 180 -0.96 -16.43 -20.82
C ASP A 180 -0.33 -17.01 -19.54
N LYS A 181 1.01 -16.97 -19.44
CA LYS A 181 1.72 -17.41 -18.22
C LYS A 181 1.39 -16.55 -17.01
N TYR A 182 1.20 -15.25 -17.22
CA TYR A 182 0.80 -14.34 -16.16
C TYR A 182 -0.67 -14.59 -15.74
N PHE A 183 -1.56 -14.86 -16.69
CA PHE A 183 -2.95 -15.25 -16.39
C PHE A 183 -3.01 -16.52 -15.55
N ASP A 184 -2.21 -17.54 -15.86
CA ASP A 184 -2.14 -18.76 -15.05
C ASP A 184 -1.78 -18.47 -13.58
N ILE A 185 -0.86 -17.52 -13.34
CA ILE A 185 -0.48 -17.10 -11.98
C ILE A 185 -1.62 -16.34 -11.32
N LEU A 186 -2.20 -15.36 -12.01
CA LEU A 186 -3.28 -14.52 -11.49
C LEU A 186 -4.52 -15.37 -11.16
N GLU A 187 -4.90 -16.30 -12.02
CA GLU A 187 -6.01 -17.24 -11.79
C GLU A 187 -5.79 -18.07 -10.52
N ARG A 188 -4.57 -18.61 -10.33
CA ARG A 188 -4.22 -19.35 -9.11
C ARG A 188 -4.32 -18.49 -7.86
N LEU A 189 -3.82 -17.25 -7.90
CA LEU A 189 -3.93 -16.32 -6.78
C LEU A 189 -5.39 -15.95 -6.48
N THR A 190 -6.21 -15.73 -7.51
CA THR A 190 -7.64 -15.46 -7.35
C THR A 190 -8.39 -16.64 -6.73
N ILE A 191 -8.06 -17.88 -7.11
CA ILE A 191 -8.64 -19.08 -6.49
C ILE A 191 -8.28 -19.14 -5.00
N GLU A 192 -7.00 -18.97 -4.65
CA GLU A 192 -6.53 -18.99 -3.26
C GLU A 192 -7.16 -17.86 -2.42
N PHE A 193 -7.33 -16.66 -3.01
CA PHE A 193 -8.06 -15.57 -2.38
C PHE A 193 -9.51 -15.97 -2.08
N ASN A 194 -10.24 -16.48 -3.07
CA ASN A 194 -11.62 -16.91 -2.89
C ASN A 194 -11.75 -18.02 -1.84
N ASP A 195 -10.85 -19.00 -1.83
CA ASP A 195 -10.83 -20.09 -0.86
C ASP A 195 -10.55 -19.59 0.57
N SER A 196 -9.85 -18.46 0.72
CA SER A 196 -9.57 -17.86 2.02
C SER A 196 -10.79 -17.21 2.68
N ILE A 197 -11.82 -16.83 1.90
CA ILE A 197 -12.98 -16.06 2.38
C ILE A 197 -14.35 -16.70 2.10
N SER A 198 -14.47 -17.60 1.12
CA SER A 198 -15.76 -18.04 0.55
C SER A 198 -16.69 -18.70 1.55
N LYS A 199 -16.15 -19.54 2.44
CA LYS A 199 -16.94 -20.26 3.43
C LYS A 199 -17.58 -19.30 4.42
N GLU A 200 -16.77 -18.42 5.01
CA GLU A 200 -17.19 -17.45 6.01
C GLU A 200 -18.12 -16.39 5.40
N LEU A 201 -17.81 -15.91 4.20
CA LEU A 201 -18.67 -14.99 3.44
C LEU A 201 -20.04 -15.62 3.15
N LYS A 202 -20.09 -16.88 2.72
CA LYS A 202 -21.35 -17.59 2.49
C LYS A 202 -22.17 -17.76 3.78
N LEU A 203 -21.52 -18.01 4.92
CA LEU A 203 -22.21 -18.06 6.22
C LEU A 203 -22.78 -16.70 6.60
N TYR A 204 -22.06 -15.62 6.29
CA TYR A 204 -22.53 -14.25 6.49
C TYR A 204 -23.79 -13.96 5.66
N GLU A 205 -23.74 -14.22 4.35
CA GLU A 205 -24.87 -13.99 3.43
C GLU A 205 -26.12 -14.78 3.80
N GLN A 206 -25.95 -15.96 4.38
CA GLN A 206 -27.06 -16.79 4.88
C GLN A 206 -27.61 -16.33 6.24
N GLY A 207 -27.06 -15.26 6.83
CA GLY A 207 -27.44 -14.77 8.15
C GLY A 207 -27.06 -15.71 9.30
N LYS A 208 -26.15 -16.67 9.06
CA LYS A 208 -25.75 -17.69 10.04
C LYS A 208 -24.65 -17.23 10.98
N LEU A 209 -23.99 -16.11 10.67
CA LEU A 209 -23.05 -15.45 11.58
C LEU A 209 -23.82 -14.59 12.59
N LEU A 210 -24.34 -15.25 13.62
CA LEU A 210 -24.88 -14.59 14.80
C LEU A 210 -23.74 -14.36 15.80
N SER A 211 -23.52 -13.11 16.19
CA SER A 211 -22.59 -12.79 17.27
C SER A 211 -22.96 -13.58 18.53
N ASN A 212 -22.02 -14.38 19.03
CA ASN A 212 -22.11 -15.05 20.33
C ASN A 212 -22.04 -14.07 21.52
N SER A 213 -22.29 -12.76 21.32
CA SER A 213 -22.32 -11.76 22.39
C SER A 213 -23.48 -11.95 23.37
N LYS A 214 -24.31 -12.99 23.21
CA LYS A 214 -25.15 -13.57 24.25
C LYS A 214 -24.45 -14.74 24.98
N LYS A 215 -23.18 -14.61 25.32
CA LYS A 215 -22.71 -15.22 26.57
C LYS A 215 -23.18 -14.28 27.66
N GLU A 216 -24.21 -14.69 28.41
CA GLU A 216 -24.53 -14.13 29.72
C GLU A 216 -23.21 -13.74 30.38
N SER A 217 -23.02 -12.45 30.65
CA SER A 217 -21.75 -12.00 31.17
C SER A 217 -21.46 -12.84 32.42
N LEU A 218 -20.21 -13.23 32.65
CA LEU A 218 -19.85 -13.90 33.91
C LEU A 218 -20.37 -13.07 35.11
N TYR A 219 -20.49 -11.75 34.91
CA TYR A 219 -21.18 -10.82 35.79
C TYR A 219 -22.65 -11.18 36.02
N ASP A 220 -23.49 -11.34 35.00
CA ASP A 220 -24.91 -11.70 35.13
C ASP A 220 -25.12 -13.07 35.77
N ASN A 221 -24.25 -14.04 35.45
CA ASN A 221 -24.29 -15.36 36.06
C ASN A 221 -23.85 -15.35 37.54
N VAL A 222 -22.86 -14.51 37.89
CA VAL A 222 -22.46 -14.28 39.29
C VAL A 222 -23.51 -13.45 40.04
N LEU A 223 -24.12 -12.46 39.40
CA LEU A 223 -25.16 -11.60 39.98
C LEU A 223 -26.46 -12.38 40.25
N ASN A 224 -26.84 -13.28 39.34
CA ASN A 224 -28.00 -14.17 39.52
C ASN A 224 -27.73 -15.23 40.59
N LYS A 225 -26.50 -15.79 40.66
CA LYS A 225 -26.11 -16.69 41.77
C LYS A 225 -26.04 -15.97 43.12
N LEU A 226 -25.62 -14.70 43.15
CA LEU A 226 -25.61 -13.87 44.37
C LEU A 226 -27.02 -13.48 44.81
N LYS A 227 -27.90 -13.07 43.88
CA LYS A 227 -29.30 -12.73 44.18
C LYS A 227 -30.10 -13.90 44.76
N ASN A 228 -29.82 -15.13 44.31
CA ASN A 228 -30.53 -16.32 44.80
C ASN A 228 -29.97 -16.86 46.12
N ASN A 229 -28.82 -16.39 46.59
CA ASN A 229 -28.20 -16.91 47.81
C ASN A 229 -28.21 -15.86 48.94
N LYS A 230 -29.37 -15.77 49.63
CA LYS A 230 -29.63 -14.81 50.72
C LYS A 230 -28.55 -14.80 51.81
N MET A 231 -27.86 -15.93 52.02
CA MET A 231 -26.79 -16.08 53.00
C MET A 231 -25.52 -15.30 52.61
N VAL A 232 -25.13 -15.30 51.33
CA VAL A 232 -23.92 -14.62 50.83
C VAL A 232 -24.13 -13.10 50.81
N VAL A 233 -25.33 -12.64 50.44
CA VAL A 233 -25.71 -11.22 50.52
C VAL A 233 -25.73 -10.74 51.97
N GLY A 234 -26.22 -11.58 52.90
CA GLY A 234 -26.18 -11.30 54.34
C GLY A 234 -24.76 -11.17 54.90
N ILE A 235 -23.83 -12.02 54.46
CA ILE A 235 -22.41 -11.96 54.86
C ILE A 235 -21.73 -10.70 54.28
N LEU A 236 -22.02 -10.33 53.03
CA LEU A 236 -21.47 -9.12 52.39
C LEU A 236 -21.96 -7.82 53.04
N ILE A 237 -23.25 -7.74 53.40
CA ILE A 237 -23.81 -6.62 54.17
C ILE A 237 -23.21 -6.61 55.58
N GLY A 238 -23.04 -7.78 56.20
CA GLY A 238 -22.34 -7.94 57.48
C GLY A 238 -20.91 -7.39 57.43
N ILE A 239 -20.12 -7.74 56.41
CA ILE A 239 -18.74 -7.24 56.22
C ILE A 239 -18.70 -5.74 55.93
N LEU A 240 -19.67 -5.18 55.20
CA LEU A 240 -19.77 -3.73 54.97
C LEU A 240 -20.13 -2.94 56.24
N ILE A 241 -20.94 -3.52 57.13
CA ILE A 241 -21.32 -2.90 58.41
C ILE A 241 -20.20 -3.08 59.46
N TYR A 242 -19.55 -4.25 59.52
CA TYR A 242 -18.48 -4.55 60.48
C TYR A 242 -17.09 -4.03 60.05
N GLY A 243 -16.84 -3.90 58.74
CA GLY A 243 -15.56 -3.50 58.15
C GLY A 243 -15.29 -2.00 58.10
N GLY A 244 -16.20 -1.17 58.62
CA GLY A 244 -15.95 0.24 58.88
C GLY A 244 -16.14 1.17 57.69
N ILE A 245 -17.28 1.87 57.69
CA ILE A 245 -17.55 3.09 56.91
C ILE A 245 -16.54 4.24 57.22
N SER A 246 -15.65 4.06 58.19
CA SER A 246 -14.64 5.04 58.63
C SER A 246 -13.56 5.37 57.58
N SER A 247 -13.15 4.40 56.73
CA SER A 247 -12.02 4.61 55.80
C SER A 247 -12.42 5.18 54.44
N ILE A 248 -13.60 4.83 53.92
CA ILE A 248 -14.01 5.23 52.56
C ILE A 248 -14.47 6.69 52.51
N ILE A 249 -15.05 7.22 53.59
CA ILE A 249 -15.51 8.62 53.64
C ILE A 249 -14.33 9.61 53.71
N LYS A 250 -13.21 9.24 54.34
CA LYS A 250 -12.01 10.10 54.43
C LYS A 250 -11.33 10.29 53.07
N ASN A 251 -11.23 9.23 52.27
CA ASN A 251 -10.60 9.28 50.95
C ASN A 251 -11.46 9.95 49.86
N THR A 252 -12.77 10.06 50.04
CA THR A 252 -13.62 10.82 49.12
C THR A 252 -13.60 12.32 49.39
N LYS A 253 -13.44 12.77 50.64
CA LYS A 253 -13.47 14.20 50.97
C LYS A 253 -12.16 14.92 50.58
N GLU A 254 -11.01 14.29 50.83
CA GLU A 254 -9.70 14.83 50.40
C GLU A 254 -9.56 14.86 48.87
N ASN A 255 -10.15 13.91 48.14
CA ASN A 255 -10.13 13.93 46.67
C ASN A 255 -11.11 14.94 46.07
N TYR A 256 -12.26 15.19 46.71
CA TYR A 256 -13.23 16.18 46.22
C TYR A 256 -12.70 17.62 46.37
N ASP A 257 -12.08 17.94 47.50
CA ASP A 257 -11.48 19.27 47.79
C ASP A 257 -10.21 19.54 46.94
N ASN A 258 -9.55 18.49 46.42
CA ASN A 258 -8.41 18.61 45.51
C ASN A 258 -8.83 18.78 44.03
N LEU A 259 -10.00 18.28 43.63
CA LEU A 259 -10.55 18.41 42.27
C LEU A 259 -11.41 19.67 42.08
N TYR A 260 -12.09 20.11 43.15
CA TYR A 260 -12.93 21.29 43.17
C TYR A 260 -12.49 22.13 44.36
N GLY A 261 -12.20 23.42 44.16
CA GLY A 261 -11.88 24.31 45.29
C GLY A 261 -12.99 24.27 46.35
N LYS A 262 -12.74 24.81 47.56
CA LYS A 262 -13.69 24.77 48.70
C LYS A 262 -15.09 25.34 48.42
N ASP A 263 -15.25 25.97 47.27
CA ASP A 263 -16.41 26.63 46.70
C ASP A 263 -17.05 25.83 45.53
N GLY A 264 -16.60 24.61 45.25
CA GLY A 264 -17.26 23.63 44.38
C GLY A 264 -17.07 23.84 42.87
N MET A 265 -16.20 24.76 42.45
CA MET A 265 -15.86 25.00 41.04
C MET A 265 -14.52 24.33 40.66
N ILE A 266 -14.46 23.77 39.43
CA ILE A 266 -13.24 23.19 38.85
C ILE A 266 -12.16 24.28 38.76
N LYS A 267 -10.96 24.03 39.30
CA LYS A 267 -9.80 24.90 39.05
C LYS A 267 -9.45 24.86 37.56
N LYS A 268 -9.68 25.96 36.83
CA LYS A 268 -9.09 26.15 35.50
C LYS A 268 -7.59 26.42 35.67
N GLU A 269 -6.75 25.48 35.27
CA GLU A 269 -5.34 25.77 34.98
C GLU A 269 -5.27 26.65 33.73
N ASN A 270 -5.02 27.94 33.93
CA ASN A 270 -4.42 28.78 32.91
C ASN A 270 -2.94 28.39 32.79
N ASN A 271 -2.46 28.01 31.61
CA ASN A 271 -1.02 28.03 31.34
C ASN A 271 -0.73 28.55 29.93
N ASN A 272 -0.31 29.81 29.92
CA ASN A 272 0.55 30.41 28.90
C ASN A 272 1.94 29.75 28.94
N SER A 273 2.52 29.59 27.74
CA SER A 273 3.97 29.60 27.42
C SER A 273 4.95 28.72 28.22
N SER A 274 5.57 27.75 27.57
CA SER A 274 6.88 27.95 26.89
C SER A 274 7.50 26.62 26.44
N ASN A 275 7.89 26.61 25.16
CA ASN A 275 8.60 25.55 24.47
C ASN A 275 10.00 25.31 25.05
N LYS A 276 10.38 24.03 25.23
CA LYS A 276 11.75 23.57 24.99
C LYS A 276 11.76 22.22 24.24
N HIS A 277 12.05 22.35 22.95
CA HIS A 277 12.66 21.43 22.01
C HIS A 277 13.15 20.04 22.48
N LEU A 278 12.65 19.01 21.79
CA LEU A 278 13.49 17.99 21.16
C LEU A 278 12.84 17.58 19.83
N THR A 279 13.48 17.89 18.70
CA THR A 279 13.02 17.58 17.34
C THR A 279 14.11 16.87 16.54
N ARG A 280 13.76 15.76 15.89
CA ARG A 280 14.24 15.36 14.56
C ARG A 280 13.34 14.24 13.97
N PRO A 281 13.30 14.03 12.64
CA PRO A 281 12.31 14.67 11.79
C PRO A 281 11.45 13.65 11.01
N THR A 282 10.20 14.02 10.73
CA THR A 282 9.41 13.39 9.66
C THR A 282 9.31 14.40 8.51
N PRO A 283 9.53 14.00 7.24
CA PRO A 283 9.49 14.93 6.11
C PRO A 283 8.05 15.37 5.82
N MET A 284 7.81 16.69 5.86
CA MET A 284 6.60 17.30 5.32
C MET A 284 6.77 17.54 3.81
N ILE A 285 5.92 16.89 3.02
CA ILE A 285 5.63 17.27 1.64
C ILE A 285 4.77 18.54 1.68
N ASN A 286 5.32 19.62 1.15
CA ASN A 286 4.77 20.97 1.19
C ASN A 286 3.64 21.12 0.15
N LYS A 287 2.37 21.13 0.60
CA LYS A 287 1.22 21.62 -0.19
C LYS A 287 1.13 23.14 -0.05
N LYS A 288 1.96 23.89 -0.80
CA LYS A 288 1.70 25.30 -1.14
C LYS A 288 2.62 25.77 -2.26
N THR A 289 2.16 25.64 -3.50
CA THR A 289 2.52 26.48 -4.66
C THR A 289 1.66 26.02 -5.84
N LYS A 290 0.37 26.39 -5.81
CA LYS A 290 -0.53 26.28 -6.97
C LYS A 290 -1.27 27.59 -7.28
N SER A 291 -0.84 28.69 -6.66
CA SER A 291 -1.49 30.02 -6.84
C SER A 291 -0.68 30.99 -7.72
N ASP A 292 0.59 30.71 -8.01
CA ASP A 292 1.44 31.64 -8.80
C ASP A 292 1.75 31.14 -10.22
N ALA A 293 1.38 29.89 -10.55
CA ALA A 293 1.53 29.33 -11.89
C ALA A 293 0.36 29.67 -12.84
N VAL A 294 -0.75 30.23 -12.32
CA VAL A 294 -1.93 30.57 -13.13
C VAL A 294 -1.86 32.01 -13.66
N LYS A 295 -0.98 32.88 -13.13
CA LYS A 295 -0.82 34.26 -13.63
C LYS A 295 0.28 34.46 -14.67
N GLN A 296 1.11 33.45 -14.96
CA GLN A 296 2.13 33.52 -16.02
C GLN A 296 1.69 32.92 -17.37
N ILE A 297 0.55 32.24 -17.43
CA ILE A 297 0.03 31.68 -18.69
C ILE A 297 -0.81 32.71 -19.48
N ASP A 298 -1.40 33.69 -18.80
CA ASP A 298 -2.16 34.76 -19.47
C ASP A 298 -1.29 35.92 -20.01
N SER A 299 -0.02 36.04 -19.60
CA SER A 299 0.91 37.05 -20.15
C SER A 299 1.66 36.61 -21.41
N LEU A 300 1.55 35.33 -21.81
CA LEU A 300 2.17 34.80 -23.04
C LEU A 300 1.19 34.65 -24.21
N LYS A 301 -0.09 35.01 -24.04
CA LYS A 301 -1.09 35.02 -25.12
C LYS A 301 -1.32 36.38 -25.80
N ASN A 302 -0.68 37.46 -25.33
CA ASN A 302 -0.89 38.83 -25.86
C ASN A 302 0.34 39.47 -26.54
N ASN A 303 1.31 38.68 -27.02
CA ASN A 303 2.38 39.19 -27.90
C ASN A 303 2.48 38.37 -29.19
N LYS A 304 1.41 38.46 -29.99
CA LYS A 304 1.42 38.29 -31.45
C LYS A 304 0.64 39.43 -32.07
#